data_AF-A0AAU0T174-F1
#
_entry.id   AF-A0AAU0T174-F1
#
_cell.length_a   1.000
_cell.length_b   1.000
_cell.length_c   1.000
_cell.angle_alpha   90.00
_cell.angle_beta   90.00
_cell.angle_gamma   90.00
#
_symmetry.space_group_name_H-M   'P 1'
#
loop_
_entity.id
_entity.type
_entity.pdbx_description
1 polymer ?
#
loop_
_entity_poly.entity_id
_entity_poly.type
_entity_poly.pdbx_seq_one_letter_code
_entity_poly.pdbx_strand_id
1 'polypeptide(L)'
;MVSINSTFQGINLGAVNSTEKPKSSDTTGVGNMGATVTQANSSNSVSSLGRQLSDAATRAELRDSTLNLKTLGQTADSINDQLVGNAYQTNKIRNDAEVPNTDDPELLARARQATGFVNGTGSNPFKGMSRDQLALITYDEGGEFTVNERRAAWQESTDQEQVWRRQTAQKAMDEYNSTGKMTNFFTDVLDHFKGLPAIEQAQYPESYASDLLQKIGGGANYKSSPAAGTTINPLLQQIIYSNQERVF
;
A
#
# COMPACT_ATOMS: atom_id res chain seq x y z
N MET A 1 -34.75 4.82 5.18
CA MET A 1 -34.14 3.47 5.25
C MET A 1 -33.88 3.01 3.84
N VAL A 2 -32.62 3.03 3.42
CA VAL A 2 -32.19 2.59 2.09
C VAL A 2 -31.03 1.63 2.33
N SER A 3 -31.25 0.36 2.01
CA SER A 3 -30.25 -0.71 2.11
C SER A 3 -29.28 -0.62 0.95
N ILE A 4 -27.99 -0.68 1.25
CA ILE A 4 -26.90 -0.89 0.29
C ILE A 4 -26.29 -2.25 0.60
N ASN A 5 -26.60 -3.23 -0.24
CA ASN A 5 -25.93 -4.54 -0.27
C ASN A 5 -24.72 -4.42 -1.20
N SER A 6 -23.52 -4.45 -0.63
CA SER A 6 -22.28 -4.61 -1.38
C SER A 6 -21.79 -6.04 -1.22
N THR A 7 -22.15 -6.89 -2.18
CA THR A 7 -21.67 -8.27 -2.30
C THR A 7 -20.25 -8.28 -2.86
N PHE A 8 -19.27 -8.67 -2.05
CA PHE A 8 -17.94 -9.07 -2.51
C PHE A 8 -18.05 -10.40 -3.27
N GLN A 9 -17.78 -10.41 -4.57
CA GLN A 9 -17.62 -11.65 -5.34
C GLN A 9 -16.16 -12.10 -5.29
N GLY A 10 -15.97 -13.33 -4.82
CA GLY A 10 -14.69 -14.00 -4.70
C GLY A 10 -14.02 -14.27 -6.05
N ILE A 11 -12.70 -14.24 -6.01
CA ILE A 11 -11.78 -14.47 -7.13
C ILE A 11 -11.92 -15.92 -7.60
N ASN A 12 -12.32 -16.10 -8.86
CA ASN A 12 -12.38 -17.38 -9.55
C ASN A 12 -11.02 -17.65 -10.21
N LEU A 13 -10.20 -18.54 -9.64
CA LEU A 13 -8.96 -19.00 -10.26
C LEU A 13 -9.26 -20.18 -11.16
N GLY A 14 -9.09 -19.93 -12.46
CA GLY A 14 -9.36 -20.84 -13.55
C GLY A 14 -8.52 -22.12 -13.55
N ALA A 15 -9.20 -23.15 -14.02
CA ALA A 15 -8.77 -24.50 -14.35
C ALA A 15 -7.41 -24.64 -15.06
N VAL A 16 -6.61 -25.61 -14.57
CA VAL A 16 -5.70 -26.41 -15.41
C VAL A 16 -5.62 -27.84 -14.84
N ASN A 17 -6.31 -28.80 -15.44
CA ASN A 17 -5.67 -29.95 -16.10
C ASN A 17 -6.70 -30.97 -16.59
N SER A 18 -6.54 -31.33 -17.85
CA SER A 18 -7.25 -32.40 -18.55
C SER A 18 -6.69 -33.77 -18.17
N THR A 19 -7.63 -34.72 -18.04
CA THR A 19 -7.56 -36.13 -18.49
C THR A 19 -6.37 -37.02 -18.06
N GLU A 20 -6.64 -38.01 -17.19
CA GLU A 20 -6.64 -39.43 -17.58
C GLU A 20 -7.24 -40.35 -16.47
N LYS A 21 -7.99 -41.38 -16.92
CA LYS A 21 -8.72 -42.40 -16.13
C LYS A 21 -7.79 -43.60 -15.80
N PRO A 22 -8.14 -44.49 -14.84
CA PRO A 22 -7.22 -45.40 -14.16
C PRO A 22 -7.11 -46.78 -14.85
N LYS A 23 -6.04 -47.53 -14.51
CA LYS A 23 -5.97 -48.97 -14.76
C LYS A 23 -5.41 -49.71 -13.54
N SER A 24 -6.21 -50.66 -13.07
CA SER A 24 -5.95 -51.60 -11.99
C SER A 24 -5.25 -52.86 -12.52
N SER A 25 -4.31 -53.41 -11.74
CA SER A 25 -4.07 -54.86 -11.62
C SER A 25 -3.22 -55.17 -10.39
N ASP A 26 -3.76 -56.04 -9.54
CA ASP A 26 -3.27 -56.59 -8.26
C ASP A 26 -1.85 -57.18 -8.27
N THR A 27 -1.19 -57.22 -7.08
CA THR A 27 -0.92 -58.47 -6.32
C THR A 27 -0.06 -58.21 -5.05
N THR A 28 -0.72 -58.36 -3.90
CA THR A 28 -0.29 -58.82 -2.54
C THR A 28 1.00 -58.35 -1.85
N GLY A 29 0.85 -57.82 -0.64
CA GLY A 29 1.89 -57.78 0.40
C GLY A 29 1.46 -57.03 1.66
N VAL A 30 1.03 -57.77 2.68
CA VAL A 30 0.51 -57.28 3.98
C VAL A 30 1.59 -56.55 4.78
N GLY A 31 1.27 -55.34 5.27
CA GLY A 31 2.11 -54.56 6.19
C GLY A 31 1.30 -53.47 6.87
N ASN A 32 0.68 -53.83 7.99
CA ASN A 32 -0.12 -52.99 8.87
C ASN A 32 0.74 -51.88 9.50
N MET A 33 0.56 -50.63 9.07
CA MET A 33 0.85 -49.44 9.90
C MET A 33 -0.32 -48.48 9.71
N GLY A 34 -1.09 -48.30 10.78
CA GLY A 34 -2.20 -47.36 10.84
C GLY A 34 -1.69 -45.94 10.65
N ALA A 35 -1.69 -45.48 9.40
CA ALA A 35 -1.67 -44.07 9.09
C ALA A 35 -3.06 -43.54 9.40
N THR A 36 -3.22 -42.93 10.57
CA THR A 36 -4.26 -41.92 10.79
C THR A 36 -4.04 -40.86 9.72
N VAL A 37 -4.77 -40.99 8.61
CA VAL A 37 -5.01 -39.90 7.68
C VAL A 37 -5.84 -38.90 8.47
N THR A 38 -5.15 -38.04 9.22
CA THR A 38 -5.73 -36.81 9.71
C THR A 38 -6.10 -36.07 8.45
N GLN A 39 -7.38 -36.17 8.11
CA GLN A 39 -8.06 -35.38 7.11
C GLN A 39 -7.75 -33.93 7.48
N ALA A 40 -6.73 -33.37 6.85
CA ALA A 40 -6.38 -31.98 7.00
C ALA A 40 -7.60 -31.24 6.45
N ASN A 41 -8.45 -30.82 7.37
CA ASN A 41 -9.54 -29.93 7.12
C ASN A 41 -8.97 -28.78 6.31
N SER A 42 -9.23 -28.77 5.01
CA SER A 42 -9.18 -27.57 4.20
C SER A 42 -10.35 -26.70 4.67
N SER A 43 -10.27 -26.23 5.92
CA SER A 43 -11.00 -25.08 6.36
C SER A 43 -10.47 -23.93 5.51
N ASN A 44 -11.38 -23.16 4.92
CA ASN A 44 -11.09 -21.86 4.33
C ASN A 44 -10.67 -20.89 5.44
N SER A 45 -9.56 -21.19 6.10
CA SER A 45 -8.96 -20.43 7.17
C SER A 45 -8.34 -19.19 6.53
N VAL A 46 -9.03 -18.05 6.66
CA VAL A 46 -8.43 -16.75 6.35
C VAL A 46 -7.09 -16.67 7.08
N SER A 47 -6.02 -16.33 6.37
CA SER A 47 -4.69 -16.16 6.97
C SER A 47 -4.74 -15.09 8.06
N SER A 48 -3.84 -15.15 9.04
CA SER A 48 -3.82 -14.18 10.13
C SER A 48 -3.61 -12.75 9.61
N LEU A 49 -2.78 -12.58 8.57
CA LEU A 49 -2.65 -11.30 7.86
C LEU A 49 -3.96 -10.87 7.19
N GLY A 50 -4.71 -11.79 6.56
CA GLY A 50 -5.99 -11.49 5.94
C GLY A 50 -7.03 -10.98 6.95
N ARG A 51 -7.05 -11.56 8.16
CA ARG A 51 -7.90 -11.09 9.26
C ARG A 51 -7.49 -9.69 9.71
N GLN A 52 -6.20 -9.47 9.96
CA GLN A 52 -5.69 -8.16 10.38
C GLN A 52 -5.98 -7.06 9.35
N LEU A 53 -5.85 -7.35 8.05
CA LEU A 53 -6.19 -6.40 6.99
C LEU A 53 -7.70 -6.10 6.95
N SER A 54 -8.56 -7.08 7.20
CA SER A 54 -10.01 -6.87 7.29
C SER A 54 -10.39 -5.98 8.48
N ASP A 55 -9.76 -6.20 9.63
CA ASP A 55 -10.00 -5.40 10.83
C ASP A 55 -9.45 -3.97 10.66
N ALA A 56 -8.26 -3.83 10.05
CA ALA A 56 -7.69 -2.54 9.70
C ALA A 56 -8.56 -1.77 8.69
N ALA A 57 -9.14 -2.46 7.70
CA ALA A 57 -10.09 -1.86 6.77
C ALA A 57 -11.32 -1.30 7.48
N THR A 58 -11.89 -2.04 8.43
CA THR A 58 -13.03 -1.58 9.23
C THR A 58 -12.68 -0.31 10.03
N ARG A 59 -11.48 -0.26 10.62
CA ARG A 59 -11.00 0.93 11.34
C ARG A 59 -10.73 2.11 10.40
N ALA A 60 -10.17 1.85 9.21
CA ALA A 60 -9.92 2.87 8.20
C ALA A 60 -11.25 3.48 7.70
N GLU A 61 -12.25 2.66 7.42
CA GLU A 61 -13.60 3.13 7.04
C GLU A 61 -14.24 3.97 8.15
N LEU A 62 -14.13 3.54 9.41
CA LEU A 62 -14.64 4.30 10.55
C LEU A 62 -13.92 5.66 10.67
N ARG A 63 -12.59 5.67 10.57
CA ARG A 63 -11.79 6.91 10.62
C ARG A 63 -12.18 7.86 9.50
N ASP A 64 -12.21 7.37 8.26
CA ASP A 64 -12.41 8.19 7.07
C ASP A 64 -13.85 8.69 6.94
N SER A 65 -14.84 7.98 7.51
CA SER A 65 -16.24 8.43 7.55
C SER A 65 -16.57 9.39 8.70
N THR A 66 -15.75 9.43 9.76
CA THR A 66 -16.02 10.25 10.95
C THR A 66 -15.17 11.52 11.02
N LEU A 67 -13.97 11.51 10.44
CA LEU A 67 -13.05 12.64 10.45
C LEU A 67 -13.22 13.51 9.21
N ASN A 68 -13.14 14.82 9.37
CA ASN A 68 -13.05 15.74 8.24
C ASN A 68 -11.63 15.75 7.63
N LEU A 69 -11.49 16.28 6.42
CA LEU A 69 -10.22 16.33 5.68
C LEU A 69 -9.05 16.92 6.51
N LYS A 70 -9.29 18.00 7.25
CA LYS A 70 -8.24 18.62 8.07
C LYS A 70 -7.79 17.70 9.21
N THR A 71 -8.73 17.07 9.90
CA THR A 71 -8.41 16.16 11.00
C THR A 71 -7.77 14.86 10.48
N LEU A 72 -8.17 14.37 9.30
CA LEU A 72 -7.47 13.29 8.61
C LEU A 72 -6.01 13.65 8.30
N GLY A 73 -5.77 14.86 7.79
CA GLY A 73 -4.41 15.35 7.54
C GLY A 73 -3.58 15.40 8.82
N GLN A 74 -4.13 15.93 9.91
CA GLN A 74 -3.46 15.95 11.22
C GLN A 74 -3.18 14.54 11.76
N THR A 75 -4.09 13.60 11.52
CA THR A 75 -3.92 12.19 11.91
C THR A 75 -2.78 11.55 11.13
N ALA A 76 -2.73 11.77 9.81
CA ALA A 76 -1.63 11.33 8.96
C ALA A 76 -0.28 11.92 9.41
N ASP A 77 -0.23 13.22 9.74
CA ASP A 77 0.99 13.88 10.23
C ASP A 77 1.50 13.25 11.54
N SER A 78 0.59 13.01 12.49
CA SER A 78 0.90 12.34 13.76
C SER A 78 1.46 10.93 13.54
N ILE A 79 0.80 10.15 12.69
CA ILE A 79 1.25 8.80 12.33
C ILE A 79 2.62 8.85 11.65
N ASN A 80 2.84 9.78 10.71
CA ASN A 80 4.13 9.92 10.05
C ASN A 80 5.25 10.28 11.05
N ASP A 81 5.01 11.15 12.04
CA ASP A 81 6.02 11.44 13.07
C ASP A 81 6.33 10.20 13.94
N GLN A 82 5.32 9.40 14.28
CA GLN A 82 5.49 8.14 15.01
C GLN A 82 6.27 7.09 14.21
N LEU A 83 6.09 7.04 12.89
CA LEU A 83 6.68 6.01 12.03
C LEU A 83 8.04 6.39 11.49
N VAL A 84 8.27 7.66 11.13
CA VAL A 84 9.46 8.12 10.42
C VAL A 84 10.06 9.43 10.92
N GLY A 85 9.35 10.18 11.76
CA GLY A 85 9.81 11.45 12.32
C GLY A 85 10.60 11.33 13.62
N ASN A 86 10.60 12.43 14.39
CA ASN A 86 11.37 12.56 15.62
C ASN A 86 10.82 11.65 16.74
N ALA A 87 9.50 11.47 16.79
CA ALA A 87 8.89 10.54 17.74
C ALA A 87 9.34 9.10 17.51
N TYR A 88 9.50 8.66 16.26
CA TYR A 88 10.07 7.34 15.97
C TYR A 88 11.48 7.21 16.56
N GLN A 89 12.36 8.17 16.28
CA GLN A 89 13.76 8.10 16.72
C GLN A 89 13.88 8.08 18.25
N THR A 90 13.07 8.91 18.92
CA THR A 90 13.01 8.96 20.39
C THR A 90 12.56 7.63 21.00
N ASN A 91 11.66 6.92 20.32
CA ASN A 91 11.04 5.70 20.82
C ASN A 91 11.61 4.42 20.21
N LYS A 92 12.69 4.51 19.42
CA LYS A 92 13.24 3.39 18.65
C LYS A 92 13.48 2.14 19.50
N ILE A 93 14.10 2.29 20.68
CA ILE A 93 14.36 1.16 21.60
C ILE A 93 13.06 0.48 22.05
N ARG A 94 12.00 1.27 22.30
CA ARG A 94 10.69 0.72 22.69
C ARG A 94 10.05 -0.01 21.51
N ASN A 95 10.10 0.57 20.32
CA ASN A 95 9.54 -0.02 19.10
C ASN A 95 10.26 -1.33 18.74
N ASP A 96 11.59 -1.38 18.88
CA ASP A 96 12.39 -2.59 18.65
C ASP A 96 12.11 -3.70 19.67
N ALA A 97 11.61 -3.36 20.86
CA ALA A 97 11.22 -4.30 21.91
C ALA A 97 9.73 -4.69 21.84
N GLU A 98 8.95 -4.11 20.93
CA GLU A 98 7.53 -4.38 20.79
C GLU A 98 7.30 -5.81 20.28
N VAL A 99 6.45 -6.56 21.00
CA VAL A 99 6.05 -7.92 20.62
C VAL A 99 4.52 -7.96 20.60
N PRO A 100 3.90 -8.43 19.50
CA PRO A 100 2.44 -8.59 19.44
C PRO A 100 1.92 -9.42 20.61
N ASN A 101 0.81 -8.99 21.22
CA ASN A 101 0.15 -9.74 22.28
C ASN A 101 -0.70 -10.88 21.69
N THR A 102 -0.04 -11.93 21.21
CA THR A 102 -0.65 -13.09 20.55
C THR A 102 0.24 -14.32 20.67
N ASP A 103 -0.39 -15.50 20.64
CA ASP A 103 0.31 -16.79 20.54
C ASP A 103 0.48 -17.25 19.08
N ASP A 104 -0.01 -16.46 18.12
CA ASP A 104 0.09 -16.79 16.70
C ASP A 104 1.56 -16.70 16.21
N PRO A 105 2.17 -17.84 15.80
CA PRO A 105 3.56 -17.86 15.40
C PRO A 105 3.83 -17.05 14.13
N GLU A 106 2.85 -16.91 13.21
CA GLU A 106 3.01 -16.13 11.98
C GLU A 106 3.11 -14.63 12.30
N LEU A 107 2.25 -14.14 13.19
CA LEU A 107 2.26 -12.74 13.63
C LEU A 107 3.56 -12.40 14.37
N LEU A 108 3.99 -13.28 15.29
CA LEU A 108 5.24 -13.12 16.02
C LEU A 108 6.46 -13.13 15.09
N ALA A 109 6.49 -14.03 14.11
CA ALA A 109 7.58 -14.11 13.13
C ALA A 109 7.65 -12.87 12.24
N ARG A 110 6.49 -12.38 11.78
CA ARG A 110 6.42 -11.19 10.93
C ARG A 110 6.82 -9.92 11.67
N ALA A 111 6.40 -9.74 12.93
CA ALA A 111 6.83 -8.61 13.75
C ALA A 111 8.34 -8.61 14.01
N ARG A 112 8.94 -9.79 14.26
CA ARG A 112 10.41 -9.95 14.34
C ARG A 112 11.08 -9.60 13.02
N GLN A 113 10.52 -10.04 11.88
CA GLN A 113 11.06 -9.73 10.56
C GLN A 113 10.99 -8.22 10.27
N ALA A 114 9.88 -7.56 10.58
CA ALA A 114 9.73 -6.11 10.43
C ALA A 114 10.78 -5.36 11.26
N THR A 115 10.98 -5.77 12.52
CA THR A 115 12.01 -5.21 13.39
C THR A 115 13.42 -5.45 12.83
N GLY A 116 13.71 -6.64 12.32
CA GLY A 116 14.99 -6.91 11.63
C GLY A 116 15.19 -6.03 10.40
N PHE A 117 14.15 -5.85 9.57
CA PHE A 117 14.19 -5.02 8.38
C PHE A 117 14.48 -3.55 8.70
N VAL A 118 13.75 -2.93 9.64
CA VAL A 118 13.98 -1.51 10.00
C VAL A 118 15.35 -1.28 10.65
N ASN A 119 15.98 -2.34 11.16
CA ASN A 119 17.34 -2.36 11.70
C ASN A 119 18.40 -2.79 10.67
N GLY A 120 18.02 -3.02 9.40
CA GLY A 120 18.94 -3.32 8.31
C GLY A 120 19.43 -4.77 8.23
N THR A 121 18.80 -5.70 8.95
CA THR A 121 19.24 -7.11 9.02
C THR A 121 18.27 -8.10 8.36
N GLY A 122 17.13 -7.63 7.84
CA GLY A 122 16.11 -8.46 7.21
C GLY A 122 15.51 -7.84 5.96
N SER A 123 14.68 -8.60 5.25
CA SER A 123 13.86 -8.10 4.14
C SER A 123 12.53 -7.57 4.65
N ASN A 124 11.98 -6.57 3.96
CA ASN A 124 10.65 -6.04 4.28
C ASN A 124 9.59 -7.15 4.19
N PRO A 125 8.85 -7.47 5.27
CA PRO A 125 7.82 -8.51 5.26
C PRO A 125 6.64 -8.22 4.34
N PHE A 126 6.52 -6.97 3.89
CA PHE A 126 5.40 -6.45 3.11
C PHE A 126 5.74 -6.20 1.64
N LYS A 127 6.93 -6.63 1.20
CA LYS A 127 7.43 -6.41 -0.15
C LYS A 127 6.42 -6.90 -1.21
N GLY A 128 6.03 -6.02 -2.13
CA GLY A 128 5.14 -6.36 -3.24
C GLY A 128 3.65 -6.42 -2.90
N MET A 129 3.22 -6.10 -1.68
CA MET A 129 1.80 -5.89 -1.40
C MET A 129 1.26 -4.66 -2.15
N SER A 130 -0.06 -4.63 -2.36
CA SER A 130 -0.69 -3.48 -3.00
C SER A 130 -0.64 -2.25 -2.10
N ARG A 131 -0.66 -1.06 -2.71
CA ARG A 131 -0.70 0.21 -1.97
C ARG A 131 -1.86 0.28 -0.98
N ASP A 132 -3.04 -0.21 -1.35
CA ASP A 132 -4.21 -0.21 -0.47
C ASP A 132 -3.95 -1.04 0.79
N GLN A 133 -3.37 -2.24 0.64
CA GLN A 133 -3.00 -3.08 1.79
C GLN A 133 -1.90 -2.44 2.63
N LEU A 134 -0.91 -1.81 2.00
CA LEU A 134 0.15 -1.10 2.70
C LEU A 134 -0.38 0.11 3.47
N ALA A 135 -1.36 0.84 2.93
CA ALA A 135 -2.01 1.95 3.61
C ALA A 135 -2.86 1.47 4.80
N LEU A 136 -3.58 0.35 4.65
CA LEU A 136 -4.30 -0.26 5.75
C LEU A 136 -3.37 -0.56 6.93
N ILE A 137 -2.19 -1.12 6.67
CA ILE A 137 -1.19 -1.41 7.71
C ILE A 137 -0.60 -0.10 8.27
N THR A 138 -0.11 0.78 7.40
CA THR A 138 0.58 2.03 7.77
C THR A 138 -0.26 2.88 8.73
N TYR A 139 -1.55 3.04 8.41
CA TYR A 139 -2.46 3.90 9.19
C TYR A 139 -3.31 3.16 10.22
N ASP A 140 -2.97 1.89 10.55
CA ASP A 140 -3.67 1.09 11.56
C ASP A 140 -3.31 1.49 13.01
N GLU A 141 -3.50 2.77 13.34
CA GLU A 141 -3.27 3.25 14.70
C GLU A 141 -4.25 2.59 15.69
N GLY A 142 -3.72 1.99 16.75
CA GLY A 142 -4.50 1.23 17.73
C GLY A 142 -4.88 -0.20 17.30
N GLY A 143 -4.39 -0.66 16.14
CA GLY A 143 -4.56 -2.03 15.66
C GLY A 143 -3.50 -3.01 16.17
N GLU A 144 -3.44 -4.18 15.54
CA GLU A 144 -2.55 -5.28 15.95
C GLU A 144 -1.16 -5.24 15.32
N PHE A 145 -0.93 -4.37 14.33
CA PHE A 145 0.39 -4.18 13.73
C PHE A 145 1.30 -3.37 14.66
N THR A 146 2.48 -3.89 14.93
CA THR A 146 3.53 -3.17 15.67
C THR A 146 3.98 -1.91 14.94
N VAL A 147 4.59 -0.96 15.64
CA VAL A 147 5.15 0.26 15.03
C VAL A 147 6.16 -0.07 13.93
N ASN A 148 6.99 -1.10 14.14
CA ASN A 148 7.98 -1.53 13.15
C ASN A 148 7.35 -2.18 11.91
N GLU A 149 6.23 -2.91 12.05
CA GLU A 149 5.45 -3.39 10.92
C GLU A 149 4.84 -2.22 10.13
N ARG A 150 4.21 -1.28 10.82
CA ARG A 150 3.62 -0.08 10.18
C ARG A 150 4.67 0.74 9.44
N ARG A 151 5.86 0.91 10.01
CA ARG A 151 7.01 1.55 9.35
C ARG A 151 7.48 0.77 8.13
N ALA A 152 7.56 -0.57 8.21
CA ALA A 152 7.93 -1.39 7.08
C ALA A 152 6.93 -1.26 5.92
N ALA A 153 5.63 -1.20 6.21
CA ALA A 153 4.59 -0.96 5.21
C ALA A 153 4.72 0.45 4.58
N TRP A 154 4.97 1.47 5.40
CA TRP A 154 5.24 2.83 4.91
C TRP A 154 6.45 2.89 3.98
N GLN A 155 7.54 2.18 4.32
CA GLN A 155 8.75 2.15 3.50
C GLN A 155 8.51 1.46 2.15
N GLU A 156 7.77 0.36 2.12
CA GLU A 156 7.39 -0.28 0.85
C GLU A 156 6.48 0.62 0.00
N SER A 157 5.48 1.28 0.60
CA SER A 157 4.62 2.23 -0.10
C SER A 157 5.44 3.37 -0.72
N THR A 158 6.41 3.89 0.04
CA THR A 158 7.35 4.92 -0.43
C THR A 158 8.23 4.42 -1.57
N ASP A 159 8.75 3.20 -1.49
CA ASP A 159 9.55 2.61 -2.57
C ASP A 159 8.74 2.47 -3.86
N GLN A 160 7.50 1.98 -3.76
CA GLN A 160 6.58 1.87 -4.90
C GLN A 160 6.24 3.25 -5.48
N GLU A 161 5.99 4.24 -4.62
CA GLU A 161 5.74 5.63 -5.00
C GLU A 161 6.91 6.22 -5.79
N GLN A 162 8.14 5.99 -5.33
CA GLN A 162 9.34 6.47 -5.99
C GLN A 162 9.55 5.83 -7.36
N VAL A 163 9.22 4.54 -7.52
CA VAL A 163 9.22 3.87 -8.82
C VAL A 163 8.19 4.52 -9.75
N TRP A 164 6.96 4.71 -9.28
CA TRP A 164 5.90 5.34 -10.06
C TRP A 164 6.29 6.77 -10.49
N ARG A 165 6.80 7.60 -9.56
CA ARG A 165 7.24 8.98 -9.84
C ARG A 165 8.30 9.05 -10.93
N ARG A 166 9.32 8.19 -10.87
CA ARG A 166 10.37 8.14 -11.91
C ARG A 166 9.79 7.79 -13.28
N GLN A 167 8.90 6.80 -13.34
CA GLN A 167 8.26 6.39 -14.60
C GLN A 167 7.35 7.49 -15.16
N THR A 168 6.54 8.12 -14.31
CA THR A 168 5.62 9.18 -14.70
C THR A 168 6.36 10.45 -15.13
N ALA A 169 7.46 10.80 -14.46
CA ALA A 169 8.32 11.91 -14.88
C ALA A 169 8.99 11.65 -16.24
N GLN A 170 9.44 10.42 -16.51
CA GLN A 170 9.99 10.07 -17.82
C GLN A 170 8.92 10.22 -18.91
N LYS A 171 7.71 9.67 -18.71
CA LYS A 171 6.59 9.83 -19.64
C LYS A 171 6.24 11.30 -19.89
N ALA A 172 6.28 12.13 -18.84
CA ALA A 172 6.04 13.56 -18.94
C ALA A 172 7.08 14.27 -19.79
N MET A 173 8.37 13.91 -19.62
CA MET A 173 9.46 14.45 -20.43
C MET A 173 9.32 14.05 -21.90
N ASP A 174 8.90 12.82 -22.18
CA ASP A 174 8.69 12.33 -23.55
C ASP A 174 7.48 13.02 -24.21
N GLU A 175 6.37 13.21 -23.49
CA GLU A 175 5.20 13.97 -23.95
C GLU A 175 5.59 15.43 -24.26
N TYR A 176 6.31 16.06 -23.34
CA TYR A 176 6.79 17.42 -23.52
C TYR A 176 7.72 17.54 -24.73
N ASN A 177 8.71 16.65 -24.87
CA ASN A 177 9.67 16.69 -25.95
C ASN A 177 9.03 16.43 -27.32
N SER A 178 7.99 15.61 -27.40
CA SER A 178 7.28 15.33 -28.65
C SER A 178 6.23 16.39 -29.01
N THR A 179 5.44 16.85 -28.05
CA THR A 179 4.25 17.68 -28.31
C THR A 179 4.33 19.10 -27.75
N GLY A 180 5.21 19.33 -26.77
CA GLY A 180 5.24 20.54 -25.95
C GLY A 180 4.16 20.61 -24.88
N LYS A 181 3.36 19.55 -24.70
CA LYS A 181 2.28 19.47 -23.71
C LYS A 181 2.68 18.59 -22.53
N MET A 182 1.85 18.61 -21.49
CA MET A 182 1.96 17.75 -20.30
C MET A 182 0.56 17.25 -19.87
N THR A 183 -0.38 17.16 -20.81
CA THR A 183 -1.77 16.84 -20.51
C THR A 183 -1.91 15.40 -20.00
N ASN A 184 -1.20 14.44 -20.61
CA ASN A 184 -1.23 13.04 -20.15
C ASN A 184 -0.58 12.91 -18.78
N PHE A 185 0.51 13.63 -18.53
CA PHE A 185 1.13 13.69 -17.21
C PHE A 185 0.15 14.16 -16.12
N PHE A 186 -0.57 15.26 -16.32
CA PHE A 186 -1.53 15.73 -15.32
C PHE A 186 -2.71 14.77 -15.13
N THR A 187 -3.12 14.05 -16.18
CA THR A 187 -4.11 12.97 -16.07
C THR A 187 -3.58 11.83 -15.19
N ASP A 188 -2.36 11.33 -15.44
CA ASP A 188 -1.74 10.26 -14.65
C ASP A 188 -1.62 10.66 -13.16
N VAL A 189 -1.27 11.91 -12.87
CA VAL A 189 -1.19 12.44 -11.49
C VAL A 189 -2.58 12.53 -10.84
N LEU A 190 -3.60 12.97 -11.57
CA LEU A 190 -4.97 13.04 -11.06
C LEU A 190 -5.54 11.66 -10.74
N ASP A 191 -5.31 10.68 -11.62
CA ASP A 191 -5.75 9.30 -11.42
C ASP A 191 -5.03 8.66 -10.23
N HIS A 192 -3.73 8.90 -10.10
CA HIS A 192 -2.98 8.47 -8.92
C HIS A 192 -3.54 9.07 -7.62
N PHE A 193 -3.78 10.39 -7.59
CA PHE A 193 -4.36 11.07 -6.42
C PHE A 193 -5.73 10.51 -6.02
N LYS A 194 -6.62 10.28 -7.00
CA LYS A 194 -7.96 9.71 -6.76
C LYS A 194 -7.91 8.27 -6.25
N GLY A 195 -6.84 7.54 -6.55
CA GLY A 195 -6.62 6.18 -6.07
C GLY A 195 -6.06 6.11 -4.64
N LEU A 196 -5.67 7.24 -4.03
CA LEU A 196 -5.17 7.26 -2.65
C LEU A 196 -6.33 7.09 -1.66
N PRO A 197 -6.10 6.46 -0.49
CA PRO A 197 -7.06 6.47 0.61
C PRO A 197 -7.30 7.90 1.13
N ALA A 198 -8.44 8.14 1.76
CA ALA A 198 -8.84 9.50 2.15
C ALA A 198 -7.83 10.18 3.10
N ILE A 199 -7.21 9.41 4.00
CA ILE A 199 -6.14 9.90 4.88
C ILE A 199 -4.90 10.37 4.12
N GLU A 200 -4.54 9.75 2.99
CA GLU A 200 -3.44 10.19 2.13
C GLU A 200 -3.85 11.36 1.24
N GLN A 201 -5.09 11.38 0.73
CA GLN A 201 -5.61 12.53 0.00
C GLN A 201 -5.62 13.81 0.87
N ALA A 202 -5.88 13.66 2.17
CA ALA A 202 -5.88 14.74 3.16
C ALA A 202 -4.51 15.41 3.37
N GLN A 203 -3.43 14.84 2.84
CA GLN A 203 -2.10 15.43 2.86
C GLN A 203 -1.89 16.46 1.73
N TYR A 204 -2.83 16.56 0.79
CA TYR A 204 -2.80 17.51 -0.32
C TYR A 204 -3.71 18.71 -0.07
N PRO A 205 -3.44 19.87 -0.71
CA PRO A 205 -4.37 21.00 -0.68
C PRO A 205 -5.77 20.61 -1.18
N GLU A 206 -6.82 21.20 -0.61
CA GLU A 206 -8.21 20.95 -1.03
C GLU A 206 -8.43 21.28 -2.52
N SER A 207 -7.67 22.23 -3.08
CA SER A 207 -7.72 22.60 -4.49
C SER A 207 -6.98 21.63 -5.43
N TYR A 208 -6.25 20.63 -4.92
CA TYR A 208 -5.29 19.85 -5.71
C TYR A 208 -5.92 19.18 -6.93
N ALA A 209 -7.05 18.49 -6.75
CA ALA A 209 -7.75 17.83 -7.85
C ALA A 209 -8.30 18.84 -8.88
N SER A 210 -8.86 19.97 -8.42
CA SER A 210 -9.35 21.02 -9.33
C SER A 210 -8.22 21.69 -10.11
N ASP A 211 -7.06 21.89 -9.48
CA ASP A 211 -5.88 22.47 -10.11
C ASP A 211 -5.34 21.54 -11.22
N LEU A 212 -5.34 20.23 -10.99
CA LEU A 212 -4.99 19.22 -12.01
C LEU A 212 -6.00 19.22 -13.16
N LEU A 213 -7.30 19.24 -12.87
CA LEU A 213 -8.35 19.31 -13.90
C LEU A 213 -8.23 20.57 -14.78
N GLN A 214 -7.92 21.72 -14.17
CA GLN A 214 -7.69 22.94 -14.93
C GLN A 214 -6.46 22.83 -15.86
N LYS A 215 -5.37 22.20 -15.40
CA LYS A 215 -4.17 21.98 -16.22
C LYS A 215 -4.45 21.02 -17.39
N ILE A 216 -5.25 19.99 -17.16
CA ILE A 216 -5.71 19.05 -18.19
C ILE A 216 -6.56 19.80 -19.24
N GLY A 217 -7.58 20.53 -18.80
CA GLY A 217 -8.51 21.24 -19.67
C GLY A 217 -7.90 22.42 -20.43
N GLY A 218 -6.89 23.08 -19.85
CA GLY A 218 -6.19 24.21 -20.47
C GLY A 218 -5.33 23.83 -21.68
N GLY A 219 -4.91 22.56 -21.79
CA GLY A 219 -4.19 22.04 -22.96
C GLY A 219 -2.93 22.82 -23.35
N ALA A 220 -2.32 23.52 -22.39
CA ALA A 220 -1.28 24.50 -22.63
C ALA A 220 -0.08 23.86 -23.36
N ASN A 221 0.38 24.51 -24.42
CA ASN A 221 1.66 24.18 -25.04
C ASN A 221 2.75 24.96 -24.32
N TYR A 222 3.53 24.25 -23.53
CA TYR A 222 4.60 24.83 -22.76
C TYR A 222 5.78 25.22 -23.67
N LYS A 223 6.06 24.52 -24.78
CA LYS A 223 7.15 24.96 -25.71
C LYS A 223 6.95 26.36 -26.29
N SER A 224 5.71 26.83 -26.44
CA SER A 224 5.41 28.16 -26.96
C SER A 224 5.54 29.29 -25.92
N SER A 225 5.84 28.98 -24.65
CA SER A 225 6.01 29.98 -23.60
C SER A 225 7.50 30.23 -23.32
N PRO A 226 8.00 31.48 -23.37
CA PRO A 226 9.40 31.81 -23.07
C PRO A 226 9.87 31.39 -21.66
N ALA A 227 8.94 31.07 -20.75
CA ALA A 227 9.21 30.65 -19.37
C ALA A 227 9.18 29.13 -19.15
N ALA A 228 8.99 28.32 -20.20
CA ALA A 228 8.67 26.90 -20.03
C ALA A 228 9.83 26.01 -19.59
N GLY A 229 11.04 26.23 -20.12
CA GLY A 229 12.23 25.50 -19.65
C GLY A 229 12.56 25.79 -18.18
N THR A 230 12.29 27.01 -17.72
CA THR A 230 12.53 27.47 -16.35
C THR A 230 11.45 27.04 -15.36
N THR A 231 10.22 26.79 -15.83
CA THR A 231 9.07 26.40 -14.98
C THR A 231 8.86 24.88 -14.94
N ILE A 232 9.13 24.15 -16.03
CA ILE A 232 8.87 22.70 -16.09
C ILE A 232 9.89 21.91 -15.28
N ASN A 233 11.18 22.25 -15.35
CA ASN A 233 12.20 21.57 -14.55
C ASN A 233 11.90 21.62 -13.05
N PRO A 234 11.61 22.78 -12.42
CA PRO A 234 11.25 22.80 -11.00
C PRO A 234 9.91 22.13 -10.70
N LEU A 235 8.92 22.12 -11.60
CA LEU A 235 7.68 21.36 -11.39
C LEU A 235 7.88 19.85 -11.46
N LEU A 236 8.70 19.36 -12.40
CA LEU A 236 9.08 17.96 -12.47
C LEU A 236 9.94 17.55 -11.27
N GLN A 237 10.88 18.40 -10.86
CA GLN A 237 11.68 18.18 -9.64
C GLN A 237 10.78 18.18 -8.41
N GLN A 238 9.86 19.14 -8.26
CA GLN A 238 8.89 19.15 -7.18
C GLN A 238 8.05 17.86 -7.20
N ILE A 239 7.59 17.38 -8.36
CA ILE A 239 6.81 16.14 -8.40
C ILE A 239 7.68 14.89 -8.16
N ILE A 240 8.97 14.92 -8.46
CA ILE A 240 9.92 13.85 -8.12
C ILE A 240 10.24 13.88 -6.60
N TYR A 241 10.31 15.05 -5.96
CA TYR A 241 10.92 15.23 -4.62
C TYR A 241 9.95 15.73 -3.51
N SER A 242 8.77 16.28 -3.80
CA SER A 242 7.97 17.08 -2.85
C SER A 242 7.34 16.33 -1.68
N ASN A 243 7.18 15.02 -1.78
CA ASN A 243 6.60 14.24 -0.67
C ASN A 243 7.66 13.64 0.25
N GLN A 244 8.96 13.84 -0.04
CA GLN A 244 10.06 13.47 0.86
C GLN A 244 10.64 14.64 1.65
N GLU A 245 10.37 15.89 1.24
CA GLU A 245 10.92 17.09 1.90
C GLU A 245 10.04 17.67 3.01
N ARG A 246 8.93 17.03 3.40
CA ARG A 246 8.13 17.47 4.57
C ARG A 246 8.44 16.74 5.87
N VAL A 247 9.50 15.91 5.89
CA VAL A 247 10.01 15.28 7.12
C VAL A 247 11.50 15.61 7.28
N PHE A 248 11.85 16.91 7.29
CA PHE A 248 13.03 17.47 7.98
C PHE A 248 12.78 18.96 8.27
#